data_AF-A0A0G0ZZ86-F1
#
_entry.id   AF-A0A0G0ZZ86-F1
#
_cell.length_a   1.000
_cell.length_b   1.000
_cell.length_c   1.000
_cell.angle_alpha   90.00
_cell.angle_beta   90.00
_cell.angle_gamma   90.00
#
_symmetry.space_group_name_H-M   'P 1'
#
loop_
_entity.id
_entity.type
_entity.pdbx_description
1 polymer ?
#
loop_
_entity_poly.entity_id
_entity_poly.type
_entity_poly.pdbx_seq_one_letter_code
_entity_poly.pdbx_strand_id
1 'polypeptide(L)'
;MIFLAQINSPGLSGHRPRHPPALAIAGCLGLAQTYSRFRKSHCLRPLKYAFNPIEFAPTAKQISHFKKLIARRAKGEPIAYLIGHKEFYGLDFEINKNVLIPRPETELMVEEVVKKIDRLKIILIDVGTGSGCIPIAILKTIKNTATIKCFAIDISPGAIATAKRNAKKHNVKIKFLHGNLLEPMMSQLTQYSKKNKIIITANLPYL
;
A
#
# COMPACT_ATOMS: atom_id res chain seq x y z
N MET A 1 2.90 21.70 -17.79
CA MET A 1 1.94 22.24 -18.77
C MET A 1 0.77 21.27 -18.83
N ILE A 2 -0.44 21.71 -18.42
CA ILE A 2 -1.78 21.15 -18.75
C ILE A 2 -2.07 19.71 -18.23
N PHE A 3 -2.82 19.56 -17.13
CA PHE A 3 -4.28 19.27 -17.06
C PHE A 3 -4.68 17.86 -17.57
N LEU A 4 -5.33 17.06 -16.70
CA LEU A 4 -6.74 16.68 -16.89
C LEU A 4 -7.28 15.90 -15.69
N ALA A 5 -8.24 16.54 -15.02
CA ALA A 5 -9.29 15.88 -14.28
C ALA A 5 -10.20 15.13 -15.26
N GLN A 6 -10.74 13.99 -14.85
CA GLN A 6 -12.01 13.50 -15.38
C GLN A 6 -12.96 13.28 -14.21
N ILE A 7 -13.86 14.26 -14.08
CA ILE A 7 -15.09 14.17 -13.32
C ILE A 7 -16.08 13.44 -14.24
N ASN A 8 -16.61 12.32 -13.79
CA ASN A 8 -17.91 11.84 -14.26
C ASN A 8 -18.84 11.74 -13.04
N SER A 9 -19.89 12.55 -13.08
CA SER A 9 -21.15 12.32 -12.36
C SER A 9 -22.24 12.70 -13.37
N PRO A 10 -23.30 11.90 -13.51
CA PRO A 10 -24.38 12.03 -12.52
C PRO A 10 -24.98 10.69 -12.10
N GLY A 11 -25.40 10.62 -10.83
CA GLY A 11 -26.11 9.48 -10.28
C GLY A 11 -26.28 9.63 -8.77
N LEU A 12 -27.26 10.44 -8.37
CA LEU A 12 -27.75 10.50 -7.00
C LEU A 12 -28.26 9.11 -6.58
N SER A 13 -27.52 8.41 -5.72
CA SER A 13 -28.09 7.52 -4.70
C SER A 13 -27.06 7.30 -3.59
N GLY A 14 -27.53 7.33 -2.34
CA GLY A 14 -26.71 7.63 -1.18
C GLY A 14 -25.68 6.56 -0.81
N HIS A 15 -24.42 6.98 -0.68
CA HIS A 15 -23.46 6.37 0.23
C HIS A 15 -22.44 7.42 0.68
N ARG A 16 -22.35 7.63 2.01
CA ARG A 16 -21.39 8.58 2.62
C ARG A 16 -19.96 8.06 2.43
N PRO A 17 -18.98 8.89 2.04
CA PRO A 17 -17.58 8.49 2.11
C PRO A 17 -17.14 8.45 3.58
N ARG A 18 -16.64 7.31 4.03
CA ARG A 18 -15.94 7.19 5.32
C ARG A 18 -14.54 7.80 5.16
N HIS A 19 -14.39 9.07 5.50
CA HIS A 19 -13.05 9.65 5.63
C HIS A 19 -12.34 9.04 6.85
N PRO A 20 -11.05 8.68 6.75
CA PRO A 20 -10.31 8.24 7.92
C PRO A 20 -10.22 9.39 8.94
N PRO A 21 -10.45 9.14 10.25
CA PRO A 21 -10.48 10.16 11.30
C PRO A 21 -9.22 11.04 11.40
N ALA A 22 -8.11 10.61 10.79
CA ALA A 22 -6.81 11.27 10.89
C ALA A 22 -6.74 12.64 10.17
N LEU A 23 -7.45 12.82 9.04
CA LEU A 23 -7.41 14.11 8.32
C LEU A 23 -8.23 15.21 9.01
N ALA A 24 -9.30 14.85 9.71
CA ALA A 24 -10.16 15.82 10.41
C ALA A 24 -9.49 16.44 11.65
N ILE A 25 -8.58 15.70 12.30
CA ILE A 25 -7.93 16.15 13.55
C ILE A 25 -6.86 17.22 13.28
N ALA A 26 -6.22 17.22 12.11
CA ALA A 26 -5.19 18.20 11.77
C ALA A 26 -5.73 19.63 11.59
N GLY A 27 -7.00 19.79 11.21
CA GLY A 27 -7.64 21.09 11.03
C GLY A 27 -7.99 21.81 12.34
N CYS A 28 -8.31 21.06 13.41
CA CYS A 28 -8.83 21.64 14.66
C CYS A 28 -7.76 22.09 15.67
N LEU A 29 -6.48 21.76 15.47
CA LEU A 29 -5.40 22.08 16.43
C LEU A 29 -4.55 23.31 16.04
N GLY A 30 -5.06 24.18 15.17
CA GLY A 30 -4.44 25.49 14.94
C GLY A 30 -3.16 25.47 14.10
N LEU A 31 -2.89 24.40 13.34
CA LEU A 31 -1.80 24.39 12.33
C LEU A 31 -2.21 25.02 10.98
N ALA A 32 -3.38 25.65 10.90
CA ALA A 32 -3.86 26.38 9.72
C ALA A 32 -3.26 27.79 9.56
N GLN A 33 -2.08 28.09 10.12
CA GLN A 33 -1.45 29.41 10.00
C GLN A 33 -0.50 29.59 8.80
N THR A 34 -0.20 28.55 8.01
CA THR A 34 0.70 28.69 6.85
C THR A 34 0.02 29.04 5.52
N TYR A 35 -1.29 29.28 5.48
CA TYR A 35 -1.99 29.58 4.20
C TYR A 35 -2.38 31.05 3.97
N SER A 36 -1.89 32.00 4.77
CA SER A 36 -2.29 33.42 4.68
C SER A 36 -1.27 34.37 4.02
N ARG A 37 -0.17 33.92 3.43
CA ARG A 37 0.78 34.84 2.77
C ARG A 37 1.09 34.45 1.33
N PHE A 38 0.11 34.59 0.44
CA PHE A 38 0.33 34.95 -0.96
C PHE A 38 -0.89 35.72 -1.47
N ARG A 39 -1.01 36.98 -1.02
CA ARG A 39 -1.89 37.98 -1.64
C ARG A 39 -1.01 38.93 -2.44
N LYS A 40 -0.85 38.64 -3.72
CA LYS A 40 -0.87 39.58 -4.85
C LYS A 40 -0.53 38.83 -6.14
N SER A 41 -1.19 39.26 -7.21
CA SER A 41 -1.00 38.85 -8.61
C SER A 41 -1.91 37.71 -9.10
N HIS A 42 -3.09 38.15 -9.54
CA HIS A 42 -3.80 37.81 -10.78
C HIS A 42 -3.70 36.38 -11.34
N CYS A 43 -4.90 35.84 -11.63
CA CYS A 43 -5.19 34.64 -12.43
C CYS A 43 -5.09 33.26 -11.75
N LEU A 44 -5.83 33.02 -10.67
CA LEU A 44 -6.32 31.68 -10.34
C LEU A 44 -7.73 31.77 -9.77
N ARG A 45 -8.72 31.14 -10.43
CA ARG A 45 -10.04 30.92 -9.82
C ARG A 45 -9.80 30.14 -8.52
N PRO A 46 -10.30 30.59 -7.37
CA PRO A 46 -10.14 29.84 -6.14
C PRO A 46 -10.89 28.51 -6.30
N LEU A 47 -10.17 27.40 -6.16
CA LEU A 47 -10.77 26.12 -5.79
C LEU A 47 -11.49 26.37 -4.47
N LYS A 48 -12.80 26.65 -4.56
CA LYS A 48 -13.70 26.70 -3.41
C LYS A 48 -13.81 25.28 -2.87
N TYR A 49 -12.81 24.83 -2.12
CA TYR A 49 -13.06 23.85 -1.08
C TYR A 49 -13.98 24.56 -0.10
N ALA A 50 -15.28 24.33 -0.24
CA ALA A 50 -16.23 24.65 0.80
C ALA A 50 -15.85 23.76 2.00
N PHE A 51 -14.94 24.27 2.83
CA PHE A 51 -14.85 23.83 4.21
C PHE A 51 -16.21 24.15 4.80
N ASN A 52 -17.09 23.17 4.80
CA ASN A 52 -18.17 23.17 5.77
C ASN A 52 -17.44 23.05 7.11
N PRO A 53 -17.45 24.07 7.98
CA PRO A 53 -16.89 23.92 9.31
C PRO A 53 -17.81 22.94 10.04
N ILE A 54 -17.56 21.65 9.87
CA ILE A 54 -18.00 20.67 10.84
C ILE A 54 -17.22 21.06 12.08
N GLU A 55 -17.89 21.69 13.05
CA GLU A 55 -17.38 21.91 14.39
C GLU A 55 -17.17 20.55 15.06
N PHE A 56 -16.11 19.87 14.65
CA PHE A 56 -15.72 18.60 15.20
C PHE A 56 -14.76 18.88 16.35
N ALA A 57 -15.29 19.05 17.56
CA ALA A 57 -14.47 19.11 18.76
C ALA A 57 -13.93 17.69 19.08
N PRO A 58 -12.61 17.44 18.98
CA PRO A 58 -12.06 16.14 19.29
C PRO A 58 -12.19 15.84 20.80
N THR A 59 -12.54 14.60 21.13
CA THR A 59 -12.57 14.14 22.53
C THR A 59 -11.19 14.19 23.17
N ALA A 60 -11.12 14.28 24.50
CA ALA A 60 -9.86 14.22 25.24
C ALA A 60 -9.04 12.96 24.91
N LYS A 61 -9.71 11.82 24.64
CA LYS A 61 -9.07 10.57 24.20
C LYS A 61 -8.42 10.73 22.83
N GLN A 62 -9.09 11.36 21.87
CA GLN A 62 -8.53 11.64 20.54
C GLN A 62 -7.33 12.60 20.62
N ILE A 63 -7.44 13.66 21.42
CA ILE A 63 -6.33 14.61 21.65
C ILE A 63 -5.13 13.87 22.26
N SER A 64 -5.35 13.06 23.29
CA SER A 64 -4.29 12.27 23.93
C SER A 64 -3.63 11.29 22.96
N HIS A 65 -4.42 10.59 22.15
CA HIS A 65 -3.89 9.69 21.12
C HIS A 65 -3.08 10.45 20.06
N PHE A 66 -3.58 11.58 19.57
CA PHE A 66 -2.89 12.39 18.57
C PHE A 66 -1.57 12.96 19.09
N LYS A 67 -1.52 13.44 20.34
CA LYS A 67 -0.28 13.88 20.99
C LYS A 67 0.77 12.76 21.03
N LYS A 68 0.36 11.51 21.28
CA LYS A 68 1.28 10.35 21.24
C LYS A 68 1.84 10.11 19.83
N LEU A 69 1.02 10.24 18.79
CA LEU A 69 1.48 10.10 17.40
C LEU A 69 2.45 11.21 17.01
N ILE A 70 2.19 12.46 17.43
CA ILE A 70 3.12 13.58 17.22
C ILE A 70 4.46 13.29 17.91
N ALA A 71 4.45 12.87 19.17
CA ALA A 71 5.67 12.55 19.90
C ALA A 71 6.50 11.45 19.22
N ARG A 72 5.84 10.42 18.68
CA ARG A 72 6.50 9.38 17.87
C ARG A 72 7.05 9.92 16.56
N ARG A 73 6.28 10.75 15.84
CA ARG A 73 6.72 11.39 14.59
C ARG A 73 7.94 12.29 14.81
N ALA A 74 7.96 13.05 15.90
CA ALA A 74 9.06 13.94 16.28
C ALA A 74 10.38 13.17 16.52
N LYS A 75 10.30 11.89 16.90
CA LYS A 75 11.44 10.98 17.02
C LYS A 75 11.89 10.35 15.69
N GLY A 76 11.32 10.78 14.57
CA GLY A 76 11.68 10.30 13.24
C GLY A 76 10.87 9.11 12.74
N GLU A 77 9.90 8.59 13.51
CA GLU A 77 9.11 7.43 13.07
C GLU A 77 8.34 7.76 11.77
N PRO A 78 8.42 6.92 10.72
CA PRO A 78 7.71 7.15 9.47
C PRO A 78 6.19 7.22 9.65
N ILE A 79 5.53 8.14 8.93
CA ILE A 79 4.08 8.33 9.00
C ILE A 79 3.30 7.05 8.70
N ALA A 80 3.76 6.22 7.77
CA ALA A 80 3.10 4.96 7.43
C ALA A 80 3.02 3.98 8.62
N TYR A 81 4.03 3.94 9.50
CA TYR A 81 3.98 3.12 10.72
C TYR A 81 3.08 3.71 11.80
N LEU A 82 2.91 5.04 11.81
CA LEU A 82 1.97 5.71 12.71
C LEU A 82 0.52 5.43 12.32
N ILE A 83 0.22 5.46 11.01
CA ILE A 83 -1.11 5.18 10.45
C ILE A 83 -1.38 3.67 10.41
N GLY A 84 -0.34 2.85 10.27
CA GLY A 84 -0.42 1.39 10.17
C GLY A 84 -0.76 0.89 8.77
N HIS A 85 -0.83 1.77 7.78
CA HIS A 85 -1.29 1.48 6.43
C HIS A 85 -0.48 2.22 5.36
N LYS A 86 -0.38 1.63 4.17
CA LYS A 86 0.24 2.23 2.98
C LYS A 86 -0.45 1.74 1.72
N GLU A 87 -0.85 2.67 0.87
CA GLU A 87 -1.27 2.36 -0.49
C GLU A 87 -0.07 1.95 -1.34
N PHE A 88 -0.26 0.89 -2.14
CA PHE A 88 0.66 0.41 -3.16
C PHE A 88 -0.15 -0.18 -4.32
N TYR A 89 0.09 0.27 -5.54
CA TYR A 89 -0.63 -0.20 -6.73
C TYR A 89 -2.17 -0.11 -6.60
N GLY A 90 -2.68 0.98 -6.00
CA GLY A 90 -4.11 1.18 -5.74
C GLY A 90 -4.72 0.28 -4.67
N LEU A 91 -3.91 -0.52 -3.96
CA LEU A 91 -4.33 -1.42 -2.89
C LEU A 91 -3.81 -0.93 -1.53
N ASP A 92 -4.66 -1.01 -0.50
CA ASP A 92 -4.27 -0.64 0.85
C ASP A 92 -3.63 -1.83 1.60
N PHE A 93 -2.40 -1.66 2.09
CA PHE A 93 -1.67 -2.69 2.85
C PHE A 93 -1.50 -2.28 4.31
N GLU A 94 -1.72 -3.22 5.21
CA GLU A 94 -1.29 -3.10 6.60
C GLU A 94 0.24 -3.11 6.66
N ILE A 95 0.81 -2.12 7.34
CA ILE A 95 2.24 -1.93 7.51
C ILE A 95 2.54 -1.74 9.00
N ASN A 96 3.66 -2.29 9.47
CA ASN A 96 4.15 -2.13 10.82
C ASN A 96 5.68 -2.22 10.83
N LYS A 97 6.29 -2.13 12.02
CA LYS A 97 7.75 -2.16 12.20
C LYS A 97 8.47 -3.42 11.67
N ASN A 98 7.74 -4.50 11.38
CA ASN A 98 8.32 -5.76 10.91
C ASN A 98 8.46 -5.84 9.38
N VAL A 99 7.98 -4.83 8.63
CA VAL A 99 7.98 -4.84 7.17
C VAL A 99 8.46 -3.51 6.61
N LEU A 100 9.14 -3.56 5.46
CA LEU A 100 9.51 -2.36 4.73
C LEU A 100 8.25 -1.65 4.21
N ILE A 101 8.24 -0.31 4.29
CA ILE A 101 7.17 0.51 3.69
C ILE A 101 7.28 0.42 2.17
N PRO A 102 6.23 -0.05 1.46
CA PRO A 102 6.22 -0.12 0.01
C PRO A 102 6.58 1.23 -0.64
N ARG A 103 7.44 1.17 -1.65
CA ARG A 103 7.94 2.31 -2.40
C ARG A 103 7.24 2.39 -3.76
N PRO A 104 6.86 3.59 -4.25
CA PRO A 104 6.21 3.73 -5.55
C PRO A 104 7.02 3.13 -6.71
N GLU A 105 8.34 3.22 -6.65
CA GLU A 105 9.24 2.68 -7.68
C GLU A 105 9.12 1.16 -7.82
N THR A 106 8.73 0.46 -6.74
CA THR A 106 8.49 -0.99 -6.75
C THR A 106 7.24 -1.37 -7.56
N GLU A 107 6.34 -0.43 -7.87
CA GLU A 107 5.18 -0.68 -8.73
C GLU A 107 5.59 -1.03 -10.16
N LEU A 108 6.73 -0.51 -10.65
CA LEU A 108 7.28 -0.87 -11.96
C LEU A 108 7.57 -2.37 -12.07
N MET A 109 7.99 -3.02 -10.98
CA MET A 109 8.21 -4.47 -10.96
C MET A 109 6.91 -5.24 -11.18
N VAL A 110 5.81 -4.76 -10.60
CA VAL A 110 4.47 -5.38 -10.78
C VAL A 110 4.07 -5.29 -12.25
N GLU A 111 4.21 -4.12 -12.86
CA GLU A 111 3.89 -3.92 -14.28
C GLU A 111 4.69 -4.85 -15.19
N GLU A 112 6.00 -4.93 -14.98
CA GLU A 112 6.88 -5.78 -15.80
C GLU A 112 6.57 -7.27 -15.64
N VAL A 113 6.20 -7.71 -14.43
CA VAL A 113 5.77 -9.10 -14.23
C VAL A 113 4.45 -9.35 -14.93
N VAL A 114 3.46 -8.47 -14.78
CA VAL A 114 2.13 -8.63 -15.40
C VAL A 114 2.23 -8.72 -16.93
N LYS A 115 3.11 -7.93 -17.56
CA LYS A 115 3.37 -8.00 -19.02
C LYS A 115 3.93 -9.36 -19.46
N LYS A 116 4.66 -10.05 -18.57
CA LYS A 116 5.27 -11.37 -18.84
C LYS A 116 4.34 -12.54 -18.52
N ILE A 117 3.17 -12.29 -17.92
CA ILE A 117 2.18 -13.31 -17.60
C ILE A 117 1.35 -13.59 -18.86
N ASP A 118 1.50 -14.79 -19.39
CA ASP A 118 0.80 -15.31 -20.57
C ASP A 118 -0.16 -16.46 -20.15
N ARG A 119 -0.73 -17.20 -21.12
CA ARG A 119 -1.69 -18.30 -20.86
C ARG A 119 -1.06 -19.55 -20.22
N LEU A 120 0.22 -19.52 -19.83
CA LEU A 120 0.91 -20.69 -19.27
C LEU A 120 0.61 -20.89 -17.78
N LYS A 121 0.97 -22.08 -17.29
CA LYS A 121 1.06 -22.35 -15.84
C LYS A 121 2.29 -21.64 -15.29
N ILE A 122 2.07 -20.74 -14.34
CA ILE A 122 3.11 -19.88 -13.79
C ILE A 122 3.34 -20.20 -12.32
N ILE A 123 4.61 -20.27 -11.95
CA ILE A 123 5.06 -20.32 -10.56
C ILE A 123 5.67 -18.96 -10.25
N LEU A 124 4.94 -18.18 -9.45
CA LEU A 124 5.39 -16.87 -8.97
C LEU A 124 6.04 -17.06 -7.60
N ILE A 125 7.27 -16.58 -7.43
CA ILE A 125 8.01 -16.65 -6.17
C ILE A 125 8.47 -15.25 -5.81
N ASP A 126 8.00 -14.73 -4.68
CA ASP A 126 8.43 -13.45 -4.14
C ASP A 126 9.40 -13.67 -2.97
N VAL A 127 10.60 -13.08 -3.05
CA VAL A 127 11.68 -13.26 -2.09
C VAL A 127 11.87 -11.97 -1.29
N GLY A 128 11.85 -12.09 0.04
CA GLY A 128 11.81 -10.92 0.94
C GLY A 128 10.46 -10.21 0.86
N THR A 129 9.37 -10.97 1.00
CA THR A 129 8.03 -10.49 0.68
C THR A 129 7.55 -9.31 1.53
N GLY A 130 8.09 -9.13 2.73
CA GLY A 130 7.76 -8.03 3.61
C GLY A 130 6.26 -7.98 3.92
N SER A 131 5.57 -6.94 3.45
CA SER A 131 4.13 -6.76 3.59
C SER A 131 3.29 -7.62 2.63
N GLY A 132 3.92 -8.33 1.69
CA GLY A 132 3.29 -9.08 0.61
C GLY A 132 2.82 -8.21 -0.57
N CYS A 133 3.17 -6.93 -0.62
CA CYS A 133 2.56 -5.99 -1.55
C CYS A 133 2.79 -6.34 -3.02
N ILE A 134 3.98 -6.83 -3.39
CA ILE A 134 4.32 -7.21 -4.76
C ILE A 134 3.46 -8.40 -5.25
N PRO A 135 3.51 -9.60 -4.64
CA PRO A 135 2.77 -10.76 -5.13
C PRO A 135 1.26 -10.55 -5.02
N ILE A 136 0.78 -9.82 -4.00
CA ILE A 136 -0.65 -9.50 -3.88
C ILE A 136 -1.09 -8.58 -5.04
N ALA A 137 -0.34 -7.51 -5.34
CA ALA A 137 -0.66 -6.62 -6.45
C ALA A 137 -0.67 -7.37 -7.79
N ILE A 138 0.33 -8.22 -8.05
CA ILE A 138 0.37 -9.07 -9.25
C ILE A 138 -0.90 -9.94 -9.34
N LEU A 139 -1.24 -10.67 -8.28
CA LEU A 139 -2.41 -11.56 -8.26
C LEU A 139 -3.76 -10.81 -8.38
N LYS A 140 -3.81 -9.54 -7.99
CA LYS A 140 -5.01 -8.70 -8.15
C LYS A 140 -5.14 -8.10 -9.55
N THR A 141 -4.04 -7.92 -10.27
CA THR A 141 -4.02 -7.30 -11.61
C THR A 141 -4.21 -8.32 -12.74
N ILE A 142 -3.78 -9.57 -12.54
CA ILE A 142 -3.89 -10.61 -13.57
C ILE A 142 -5.35 -10.95 -13.92
N LYS A 143 -5.59 -11.25 -15.20
CA LYS A 143 -6.87 -11.75 -15.71
C LYS A 143 -6.97 -13.27 -15.49
N ASN A 144 -8.19 -13.81 -15.37
CA ASN A 144 -8.51 -15.23 -15.10
C ASN A 144 -8.00 -16.26 -16.14
N THR A 145 -7.18 -15.86 -17.10
CA THR A 145 -6.67 -16.71 -18.18
C THR A 145 -5.40 -17.47 -17.82
N ALA A 146 -4.72 -17.11 -16.73
CA ALA A 146 -3.48 -17.75 -16.29
C ALA A 146 -3.70 -18.56 -15.00
N THR A 147 -3.14 -19.77 -14.94
CA THR A 147 -3.09 -20.55 -13.69
C THR A 147 -1.80 -20.21 -12.95
N ILE A 148 -1.89 -19.43 -11.87
CA ILE A 148 -0.73 -19.00 -11.10
C ILE A 148 -0.72 -19.68 -9.73
N LYS A 149 0.40 -20.31 -9.41
CA LYS A 149 0.70 -20.76 -8.05
C LYS A 149 1.78 -19.86 -7.47
N CYS A 150 1.42 -19.14 -6.42
CA CYS A 150 2.27 -18.12 -5.81
C CYS A 150 2.86 -18.59 -4.48
N PHE A 151 4.15 -18.29 -4.30
CA PHE A 151 4.91 -18.46 -3.07
C PHE A 151 5.51 -17.14 -2.65
N ALA A 152 5.56 -16.90 -1.34
CA ALA A 152 6.17 -15.71 -0.77
C ALA A 152 7.08 -16.14 0.38
N ILE A 153 8.35 -15.73 0.32
CA ILE A 153 9.39 -16.15 1.25
C ILE A 153 9.90 -14.91 2.00
N ASP A 154 10.07 -15.05 3.31
CA ASP A 154 10.75 -14.05 4.12
C ASP A 154 11.51 -14.71 5.26
N ILE A 155 12.61 -14.07 5.67
CA ILE A 155 13.40 -14.49 6.84
C ILE A 155 12.74 -14.02 8.14
N SER A 156 11.84 -13.03 8.09
CA SER A 156 11.15 -12.49 9.25
C SER A 156 9.78 -13.16 9.45
N PRO A 157 9.55 -13.88 10.57
CA PRO A 157 8.22 -14.38 10.92
C PRO A 157 7.18 -13.24 11.05
N GLY A 158 7.61 -12.06 11.52
CA GLY A 158 6.76 -10.88 11.65
C GLY A 158 6.32 -10.31 10.29
N ALA A 159 7.20 -10.36 9.29
CA ALA A 159 6.86 -10.02 7.91
C ALA A 159 5.84 -11.00 7.35
N ILE A 160 6.09 -12.31 7.47
CA ILE A 160 5.15 -13.35 7.03
C ILE A 160 3.77 -13.20 7.67
N ALA A 161 3.71 -12.91 8.96
CA ALA A 161 2.43 -12.69 9.66
C ALA A 161 1.68 -11.49 9.06
N THR A 162 2.40 -10.40 8.75
CA THR A 162 1.82 -9.20 8.12
C THR A 162 1.36 -9.49 6.69
N ALA A 163 2.18 -10.14 5.88
CA ALA A 163 1.84 -10.53 4.52
C ALA A 163 0.63 -11.48 4.47
N LYS A 164 0.50 -12.42 5.42
CA LYS A 164 -0.68 -13.28 5.55
C LYS A 164 -1.96 -12.48 5.81
N ARG A 165 -1.91 -11.48 6.70
CA ARG A 165 -3.06 -10.58 6.96
C ARG A 165 -3.44 -9.80 5.71
N ASN A 166 -2.47 -9.26 4.99
CA ASN A 166 -2.71 -8.56 3.72
C ASN A 166 -3.26 -9.47 2.63
N ALA A 167 -2.74 -10.69 2.48
CA ALA A 167 -3.25 -11.66 1.51
C ALA A 167 -4.71 -12.04 1.81
N LYS A 168 -5.04 -12.24 3.09
CA LYS A 168 -6.42 -12.45 3.55
C LYS A 168 -7.30 -11.24 3.24
N LYS A 169 -6.84 -10.02 3.56
CA LYS A 169 -7.55 -8.77 3.30
C LYS A 169 -7.91 -8.59 1.82
N HIS A 170 -7.00 -8.95 0.93
CA HIS A 170 -7.17 -8.81 -0.53
C HIS A 170 -7.75 -10.05 -1.22
N ASN A 171 -8.11 -11.08 -0.45
CA ASN A 171 -8.67 -12.36 -0.93
C ASN A 171 -7.79 -13.03 -1.99
N VAL A 172 -6.47 -13.11 -1.75
CA VAL A 172 -5.53 -13.81 -2.63
C VAL A 172 -4.89 -15.00 -1.93
N LYS A 173 -4.63 -16.07 -2.70
CA LYS A 173 -4.05 -17.32 -2.19
C LYS A 173 -2.55 -17.34 -2.47
N ILE A 174 -1.76 -17.27 -1.40
CA ILE A 174 -0.29 -17.31 -1.44
C ILE A 174 0.21 -18.36 -0.45
N LYS A 175 1.18 -19.19 -0.85
CA LYS A 175 1.87 -20.10 0.08
C LYS A 175 3.09 -19.39 0.68
N PHE A 176 3.00 -19.08 1.96
CA PHE A 176 4.08 -18.43 2.70
C PHE A 176 5.09 -19.44 3.21
N LEU A 177 6.38 -19.14 3.03
CA LEU A 177 7.50 -19.95 3.50
C LEU A 177 8.41 -19.07 4.35
N HIS A 178 8.88 -19.62 5.47
CA HIS A 178 9.87 -18.97 6.31
C HIS A 178 11.25 -19.52 5.97
N GLY A 179 12.20 -18.64 5.70
CA GLY A 179 13.59 -19.03 5.45
C GLY A 179 14.37 -17.97 4.70
N ASN A 180 15.63 -18.29 4.45
CA ASN A 180 16.55 -17.39 3.79
C ASN A 180 16.45 -17.53 2.26
N LEU A 181 16.24 -16.41 1.58
CA LEU A 181 16.16 -16.32 0.12
C LEU A 181 15.30 -17.45 -0.50
N LEU A 182 15.88 -18.27 -1.37
CA LEU A 182 15.20 -19.36 -2.08
C LEU A 182 15.37 -20.73 -1.40
N GLU A 183 16.10 -20.82 -0.28
CA GLU A 183 16.37 -22.09 0.41
C GLU A 183 15.11 -22.95 0.61
N PRO A 184 13.94 -22.41 1.05
CA PRO A 184 12.73 -23.21 1.26
C PRO A 184 12.14 -23.84 0.00
N MET A 185 12.59 -23.42 -1.19
CA MET A 185 12.07 -23.86 -2.48
C MET A 185 13.08 -24.60 -3.35
N MET A 186 14.36 -24.66 -2.97
CA MET A 186 15.43 -25.21 -3.81
C MET A 186 15.13 -26.60 -4.36
N SER A 187 14.63 -27.51 -3.51
CA SER A 187 14.29 -28.88 -3.94
C SER A 187 13.10 -28.95 -4.90
N GLN A 188 12.17 -27.99 -4.82
CA GLN A 188 10.96 -27.96 -5.63
C GLN A 188 11.15 -27.22 -6.96
N LEU A 189 12.10 -26.29 -7.03
CA LEU A 189 12.36 -25.47 -8.22
C LEU A 189 12.64 -26.32 -9.46
N THR A 190 13.46 -27.36 -9.34
CA THR A 190 13.79 -28.29 -10.43
C THR A 190 12.57 -29.02 -10.97
N GLN A 191 11.60 -29.36 -10.10
CA GLN A 191 10.36 -30.00 -10.54
C GLN A 191 9.43 -28.98 -11.21
N TYR A 192 9.35 -27.77 -10.68
CA TYR A 192 8.49 -26.73 -11.23
C TYR A 192 8.96 -26.26 -12.61
N SER A 193 10.27 -26.09 -12.82
CA SER A 193 10.84 -25.57 -14.07
C SER A 193 10.57 -26.45 -15.28
N LYS A 194 10.42 -27.77 -15.07
CA LYS A 194 10.09 -28.73 -16.15
C LYS A 194 8.70 -28.54 -16.76
N LYS A 195 7.75 -27.95 -16.01
CA LYS A 195 6.32 -27.91 -16.39
C LYS A 195 5.70 -26.52 -16.35
N ASN A 196 6.43 -25.52 -15.83
CA ASN A 196 5.88 -24.20 -15.55
C ASN A 196 6.92 -23.14 -15.86
N LYS A 197 6.44 -21.97 -16.28
CA LYS A 197 7.25 -20.75 -16.33
C LYS A 197 7.45 -20.26 -14.90
N ILE A 198 8.68 -20.04 -14.47
CA ILE A 198 8.99 -19.50 -13.15
C ILE A 198 9.27 -18.00 -13.29
N ILE A 199 8.61 -17.20 -12.45
CA ILE A 199 8.89 -15.77 -12.30
C ILE A 199 9.29 -15.55 -10.84
N ILE A 200 10.46 -14.94 -10.63
CA ILE A 200 10.97 -14.60 -9.31
C ILE A 200 10.99 -13.08 -9.17
N THR A 201 10.37 -12.56 -8.11
CA THR A 201 10.44 -11.16 -7.71
C THR A 201 11.22 -11.04 -6.43
N ALA A 202 12.01 -9.97 -6.28
CA ALA A 202 12.78 -9.70 -5.09
C ALA A 202 13.07 -8.20 -4.97
N ASN A 203 12.62 -7.60 -3.88
CA ASN A 203 12.98 -6.23 -3.51
C ASN A 203 13.66 -6.27 -2.13
N LEU A 204 14.88 -6.79 -2.13
CA LEU A 204 15.67 -7.04 -0.93
C LEU A 204 16.28 -5.74 -0.38
N PRO A 205 16.72 -5.71 0.89
CA PRO A 205 17.46 -4.56 1.40
C PRO A 205 18.79 -4.40 0.65
N TYR A 206 19.04 -3.21 0.07
CA TYR A 206 20.26 -2.89 -0.69
C TYR A 206 20.91 -1.56 -0.25
N LEU A 207 20.70 -1.18 1.03
CA LEU A 207 21.25 0.04 1.63
C LEU A 207 22.57 -0.23 2.34
#